data_AF-A0AAW0R136-F1
#
_entry.id   AF-A0AAW0R136-F1
#
_cell.length_a   1.000
_cell.length_b   1.000
_cell.length_c   1.000
_cell.angle_alpha   90.00
_cell.angle_beta   90.00
_cell.angle_gamma   90.00
#
_symmetry.space_group_name_H-M   'P 1'
#
loop_
_entity.id
_entity.type
_entity.pdbx_description
1 polymer ?
#
loop_
_entity_poly.entity_id
_entity_poly.type
_entity_poly.pdbx_seq_one_letter_code
_entity_poly.pdbx_strand_id
1 'polypeptide(L)'
;MSNEEKNKTAQSPQDDDDEPDEWDKRIFSTGCADENAKMTDCYYEKKDWRQCKKEQPQIMASRTPTCLRIASRQLGLSSRASTRSIGSFSKTRQYPASTAPRAAAATTSTASKPATSASRSTPSPASKPAATSSTASTTPSSSKIASSASPPVRDPIPAVSGVPLPDAQPTGSDGQKPIDWSSSYHGLGTSTFEPEVATVLQAPLDEDDIEVKPDGIIYLPEIKYRRVLNAAFGPGGWGLAPRGDLVVQERLVSRDYALIVHGRFVGQARGEQQYFNEDGISTAAEGCKSNALMRCCKDLGIASELWDPRFIRKFMKAHAQQIWVEHVVTKKKKQIWLRKDDDVRYPFKKTA
;
A
#
# COMPACT_ATOMS: atom_id res chain seq x y z
N MET A 1 16.89 36.49 55.28
CA MET A 1 17.24 35.06 55.39
C MET A 1 16.64 34.34 54.21
N SER A 2 17.44 33.51 53.56
CA SER A 2 17.12 32.30 52.78
C SER A 2 15.69 32.08 52.25
N ASN A 3 15.53 32.00 50.92
CA ASN A 3 15.64 30.71 50.23
C ASN A 3 15.66 30.90 48.69
N GLU A 4 16.62 30.27 48.04
CA GLU A 4 16.53 29.92 46.62
C GLU A 4 15.66 28.68 46.47
N GLU A 5 14.80 28.62 45.45
CA GLU A 5 14.43 27.32 44.90
C GLU A 5 14.29 27.35 43.38
N LYS A 6 14.82 26.30 42.74
CA LYS A 6 15.15 26.25 41.32
C LYS A 6 13.93 25.84 40.51
N ASN A 7 13.52 26.65 39.54
CA ASN A 7 12.62 26.18 38.48
C ASN A 7 13.44 25.58 37.32
N LYS A 8 13.42 24.25 37.18
CA LYS A 8 14.14 23.54 36.12
C LYS A 8 13.32 23.55 34.83
N THR A 9 13.86 24.15 33.77
CA THR A 9 13.37 23.94 32.40
C THR A 9 13.53 22.48 32.02
N ALA A 10 12.44 21.81 31.61
CA ALA A 10 12.50 20.48 31.05
C ALA A 10 12.95 20.54 29.58
N GLN A 11 14.12 19.97 29.27
CA GLN A 11 14.52 19.65 27.91
C GLN A 11 14.10 18.19 27.61
N SER A 12 13.41 17.99 26.49
CA SER A 12 13.18 16.66 25.92
C SER A 12 14.47 16.14 25.26
N PRO A 13 14.83 14.85 25.41
CA PRO A 13 15.96 14.27 24.68
C PRO A 13 15.77 14.34 23.16
N GLN A 14 16.89 14.44 22.44
CA GLN A 14 16.95 14.13 21.02
C GLN A 14 17.04 12.61 20.89
N ASP A 15 16.21 12.00 20.03
CA ASP A 15 16.42 10.61 19.62
C ASP A 15 17.50 10.60 18.52
N ASP A 16 18.68 10.09 18.85
CA ASP A 16 19.75 9.79 17.88
C ASP A 16 19.38 8.50 17.13
N ASP A 17 18.74 8.64 15.95
CA ASP A 17 18.35 7.55 15.04
C ASP A 17 19.56 6.99 14.24
N ASP A 18 20.66 6.72 14.95
CA ASP A 18 21.96 6.24 14.43
C ASP A 18 22.37 4.88 15.06
N GLU A 19 21.46 4.22 15.80
CA GLU A 19 21.64 2.84 16.29
C GLU A 19 21.26 1.81 15.21
N PRO A 20 22.17 0.93 14.75
CA PRO A 20 21.81 -0.18 13.89
C PRO A 20 20.79 -1.11 14.56
N ASP A 21 19.90 -1.72 13.78
CA ASP A 21 18.86 -2.59 14.33
C ASP A 21 19.44 -3.91 14.91
N GLU A 22 18.62 -4.67 15.64
CA GLU A 22 19.07 -5.94 16.25
C GLU A 22 19.52 -7.00 15.22
N TRP A 23 19.16 -6.84 13.95
CA TRP A 23 19.54 -7.73 12.87
C TRP A 23 20.93 -7.36 12.35
N ASP A 24 21.17 -6.09 12.03
CA ASP A 24 22.49 -5.56 11.65
C ASP A 24 23.51 -5.78 12.77
N LYS A 25 23.16 -5.47 14.02
CA LYS A 25 24.00 -5.76 15.21
C LYS A 25 24.44 -7.22 15.25
N ARG A 26 23.57 -8.16 14.86
CA ARG A 26 23.85 -9.61 14.82
C ARG A 26 24.70 -10.03 13.61
N ILE A 27 24.49 -9.41 12.45
CA ILE A 27 25.31 -9.64 11.24
C ILE A 27 26.74 -9.12 11.44
N PHE A 28 26.91 -7.94 12.04
CA PHE A 28 28.24 -7.43 12.40
C PHE A 28 28.92 -8.26 13.51
N SER A 29 28.18 -8.69 14.55
CA SER A 29 28.77 -9.47 15.65
C SER A 29 29.25 -10.87 15.26
N THR A 30 28.70 -11.45 14.18
CA THR A 30 29.06 -12.81 13.72
C THR A 30 30.26 -12.86 12.79
N GLY A 31 30.79 -11.71 12.34
CA GLY A 31 31.96 -11.63 11.47
C GLY A 31 31.73 -12.09 10.02
N CYS A 32 30.52 -12.51 9.66
CA CYS A 32 30.13 -12.99 8.33
C CYS A 32 29.42 -11.93 7.47
N ALA A 33 29.46 -10.65 7.86
CA ALA A 33 28.79 -9.55 7.14
C ALA A 33 29.18 -9.50 5.65
N ASP A 34 30.48 -9.61 5.34
CA ASP A 34 31.00 -9.62 3.97
C ASP A 34 30.54 -10.85 3.16
N GLU A 35 30.30 -11.98 3.83
CA GLU A 35 29.83 -13.22 3.18
C GLU A 35 28.33 -13.17 2.91
N ASN A 36 27.56 -12.56 3.84
CA ASN A 36 26.15 -12.30 3.67
C ASN A 36 25.91 -11.30 2.53
N ALA A 37 26.66 -10.20 2.48
CA ALA A 37 26.63 -9.23 1.39
C ALA A 37 26.91 -9.90 0.02
N LYS A 38 27.99 -10.69 -0.09
CA LYS A 38 28.31 -11.46 -1.31
C LYS A 38 27.22 -12.46 -1.69
N MET A 39 26.51 -13.04 -0.72
CA MET A 39 25.37 -13.94 -0.99
C MET A 39 24.17 -13.17 -1.56
N THR A 40 23.88 -11.99 -0.99
CA THR A 40 22.85 -11.06 -1.50
C THR A 40 23.19 -10.56 -2.90
N ASP A 41 24.45 -10.20 -3.16
CA ASP A 41 24.93 -9.77 -4.48
C ASP A 41 24.83 -10.89 -5.52
N CYS A 42 25.29 -12.10 -5.20
CA CYS A 42 25.16 -13.24 -6.11
C CYS A 42 23.69 -13.56 -6.44
N TYR A 43 22.79 -13.51 -5.44
CA TYR A 43 21.36 -13.67 -5.69
C TYR A 43 20.81 -12.52 -6.54
N TYR A 44 21.28 -11.29 -6.33
CA TYR A 44 20.88 -10.13 -7.12
C TYR A 44 21.29 -10.24 -8.59
N GLU A 45 22.51 -10.73 -8.88
CA GLU A 45 23.03 -10.93 -10.24
C GLU A 45 22.40 -12.12 -10.97
N LYS A 46 22.36 -13.29 -10.32
CA LYS A 46 21.98 -14.56 -10.98
C LYS A 46 20.50 -14.89 -10.87
N LYS A 47 19.78 -14.26 -9.95
CA LYS A 47 18.37 -14.54 -9.60
C LYS A 47 18.06 -16.01 -9.22
N ASP A 48 19.09 -16.82 -9.00
CA ASP A 48 19.00 -18.24 -8.63
C ASP A 48 20.00 -18.55 -7.49
N TRP A 49 19.46 -18.73 -6.29
CA TRP A 49 20.25 -19.01 -5.08
C TRP A 49 21.00 -20.35 -5.14
N ARG A 50 20.57 -21.31 -5.99
CA ARG A 50 21.23 -22.62 -6.13
C ARG A 50 22.60 -22.51 -6.77
N GLN A 51 22.82 -21.48 -7.59
CA GLN A 51 24.12 -21.20 -8.21
C GLN A 51 25.08 -20.54 -7.21
N CYS A 52 24.58 -19.66 -6.35
CA CYS A 52 25.36 -19.02 -5.28
C CYS A 52 25.89 -20.03 -4.26
N LYS A 53 25.13 -21.11 -3.97
CA LYS A 53 25.60 -22.19 -3.09
C LYS A 53 26.79 -22.98 -3.66
N LYS A 54 27.03 -22.98 -4.99
CA LYS A 54 28.21 -23.62 -5.60
C LYS A 54 29.49 -22.80 -5.48
N GLU A 55 29.40 -21.50 -5.19
CA GLU A 55 30.56 -20.59 -5.09
C GLU A 55 31.11 -20.45 -3.65
N GLN A 56 30.34 -20.92 -2.66
CA GLN A 56 30.73 -21.05 -1.25
C GLN A 56 32.16 -21.58 -0.98
N PRO A 57 32.67 -22.66 -1.60
CA PRO A 57 34.00 -23.20 -1.25
C PRO A 57 35.17 -22.29 -1.64
N GLN A 58 34.97 -21.29 -2.50
CA GLN A 58 35.98 -20.28 -2.82
C GLN A 58 36.03 -19.17 -1.77
N ILE A 59 34.89 -18.84 -1.14
CA ILE A 59 34.77 -17.73 -0.19
C ILE A 59 35.48 -18.07 1.14
N MET A 60 35.22 -19.27 1.67
CA MET A 60 35.82 -19.80 2.91
C MET A 60 37.33 -20.12 2.81
N ALA A 61 37.93 -20.11 1.62
CA ALA A 61 39.33 -20.46 1.41
C ALA A 61 40.32 -19.31 1.73
N SER A 62 39.82 -18.15 2.16
CA SER A 62 40.58 -16.89 2.18
C SER A 62 41.01 -16.36 3.57
N ARG A 63 41.07 -17.20 4.62
CA ARG A 63 41.99 -17.02 5.77
C ARG A 63 42.10 -18.22 6.73
N THR A 64 43.15 -18.22 7.54
CA THR A 64 43.65 -19.31 8.40
C THR A 64 42.78 -19.63 9.63
N PRO A 65 42.87 -20.87 10.19
CA PRO A 65 41.92 -21.36 11.18
C PRO A 65 42.25 -20.93 12.62
N THR A 66 41.32 -20.24 13.30
CA THR A 66 41.43 -20.02 14.77
C THR A 66 40.09 -20.07 15.52
N CYS A 67 38.93 -19.93 14.86
CA CYS A 67 37.61 -19.98 15.51
C CYS A 67 36.81 -21.26 15.22
N LEU A 68 37.40 -22.44 15.49
CA LEU A 68 36.67 -23.72 15.52
C LEU A 68 37.06 -24.57 16.74
N ARG A 69 36.89 -23.98 17.93
CA ARG A 69 36.89 -24.69 19.23
C ARG A 69 35.90 -24.08 20.21
N ILE A 70 34.61 -24.39 20.03
CA ILE A 70 33.58 -24.64 21.06
C ILE A 70 32.36 -25.19 20.30
N ALA A 71 32.16 -26.52 20.36
CA ALA A 71 30.92 -27.27 20.08
C ALA A 71 31.21 -28.77 19.84
N SER A 72 32.07 -29.38 20.66
CA SER A 72 32.31 -30.84 20.63
C SER A 72 31.72 -31.50 21.85
N ARG A 73 30.45 -31.95 21.78
CA ARG A 73 29.88 -32.98 22.65
C ARG A 73 28.50 -33.45 22.14
N GLN A 74 28.30 -34.77 22.17
CA GLN A 74 27.03 -35.51 21.96
C GLN A 74 26.42 -35.38 20.54
N LEU A 75 26.14 -36.43 19.76
CA LEU A 75 26.31 -37.89 19.85
C LEU A 75 26.75 -38.38 18.43
N GLY A 76 27.25 -39.59 18.14
CA GLY A 76 27.29 -40.84 18.90
C GLY A 76 26.69 -41.99 18.07
N LEU A 77 27.55 -42.66 17.28
CA LEU A 77 27.35 -43.94 16.58
C LEU A 77 26.22 -44.07 15.52
N SER A 78 26.61 -44.33 14.26
CA SER A 78 26.57 -45.70 13.72
C SER A 78 27.17 -45.86 12.32
N SER A 79 27.59 -47.11 12.05
CA SER A 79 28.07 -47.69 10.78
C SER A 79 27.06 -47.49 9.62
N ARG A 80 27.41 -47.70 8.33
CA ARG A 80 28.23 -48.79 7.78
C ARG A 80 28.65 -48.47 6.33
N ALA A 81 29.82 -48.95 5.90
CA ALA A 81 30.25 -48.87 4.51
C ALA A 81 29.46 -49.82 3.60
N SER A 82 29.23 -49.42 2.34
CA SER A 82 28.96 -50.36 1.24
C SER A 82 29.42 -49.76 -0.10
N THR A 83 30.20 -50.53 -0.85
CA THR A 83 30.73 -50.16 -2.17
C THR A 83 29.88 -50.77 -3.28
N ARG A 84 29.62 -50.02 -4.37
CA ARG A 84 29.51 -50.57 -5.75
C ARG A 84 29.32 -49.50 -6.85
N SER A 85 30.40 -49.28 -7.59
CA SER A 85 30.52 -49.32 -9.05
C SER A 85 29.27 -49.16 -9.96
N ILE A 86 29.34 -48.14 -10.83
CA ILE A 86 29.01 -48.09 -12.27
C ILE A 86 27.60 -48.49 -12.75
N GLY A 87 26.96 -47.55 -13.46
CA GLY A 87 25.85 -47.79 -14.39
C GLY A 87 25.69 -46.62 -15.37
N SER A 88 26.27 -46.74 -16.57
CA SER A 88 26.16 -45.72 -17.63
C SER A 88 24.94 -45.99 -18.51
N PHE A 89 24.06 -45.02 -18.71
CA PHE A 89 23.13 -45.00 -19.84
C PHE A 89 22.90 -43.59 -20.39
N SER A 90 23.31 -43.41 -21.64
CA SER A 90 23.06 -42.22 -22.45
C SER A 90 21.62 -42.21 -22.96
N LYS A 91 20.98 -41.03 -22.99
CA LYS A 91 20.01 -40.75 -24.07
C LYS A 91 19.95 -39.28 -24.45
N THR A 92 20.75 -38.94 -25.45
CA THR A 92 20.60 -37.73 -26.26
C THR A 92 19.21 -37.72 -26.91
N ARG A 93 18.45 -36.63 -26.78
CA ARG A 93 17.49 -36.24 -27.82
C ARG A 93 17.57 -34.74 -28.03
N GLN A 94 17.75 -34.37 -29.29
CA GLN A 94 18.07 -33.03 -29.75
C GLN A 94 16.86 -32.39 -30.43
N TYR A 95 16.71 -31.06 -30.21
CA TYR A 95 16.22 -30.06 -31.18
C TYR A 95 14.77 -30.15 -31.70
N PRO A 96 14.23 -29.07 -32.32
CA PRO A 96 14.89 -27.80 -32.68
C PRO A 96 14.26 -26.52 -32.09
N ALA A 97 15.04 -25.44 -32.18
CA ALA A 97 14.56 -24.07 -32.06
C ALA A 97 13.79 -23.65 -33.32
N SER A 98 12.97 -22.61 -33.22
CA SER A 98 12.47 -21.86 -34.37
C SER A 98 12.59 -20.35 -34.12
N THR A 99 12.92 -19.61 -35.17
CA THR A 99 13.33 -18.20 -35.14
C THR A 99 12.19 -17.22 -35.41
N ALA A 100 12.41 -15.97 -34.99
CA ALA A 100 11.60 -14.78 -35.27
C ALA A 100 11.52 -14.46 -36.80
N PRO A 101 10.74 -13.47 -37.33
CA PRO A 101 10.57 -12.13 -36.74
C PRO A 101 9.26 -11.33 -36.94
N ARG A 102 9.13 -10.27 -36.11
CA ARG A 102 8.62 -8.89 -36.37
C ARG A 102 7.76 -8.61 -37.62
N ALA A 103 6.60 -7.97 -37.38
CA ALA A 103 6.06 -6.91 -38.22
C ALA A 103 5.41 -5.81 -37.36
N ALA A 104 5.35 -4.57 -37.85
CA ALA A 104 4.74 -3.43 -37.18
C ALA A 104 3.73 -2.75 -38.13
N ALA A 105 2.71 -2.09 -37.58
CA ALA A 105 1.85 -1.18 -38.32
C ALA A 105 1.34 -0.08 -37.39
N ALA A 106 1.20 1.14 -37.92
CA ALA A 106 0.71 2.32 -37.22
C ALA A 106 -0.21 3.14 -38.14
N THR A 107 -1.30 3.67 -37.58
CA THR A 107 -2.19 4.68 -38.18
C THR A 107 -2.98 5.33 -37.03
N THR A 108 -2.65 6.54 -36.59
CA THR A 108 -3.13 7.85 -37.08
C THR A 108 -4.63 8.15 -36.89
N SER A 109 -4.91 9.02 -35.91
CA SER A 109 -5.84 10.17 -35.94
C SER A 109 -7.29 10.01 -36.46
N THR A 110 -8.24 10.50 -35.66
CA THR A 110 -9.02 11.71 -36.04
C THR A 110 -9.75 12.29 -34.82
N ALA A 111 -10.01 13.60 -34.85
CA ALA A 111 -10.72 14.34 -33.80
C ALA A 111 -12.07 14.83 -34.31
N SER A 112 -13.08 14.88 -33.44
CA SER A 112 -14.37 15.57 -33.70
C SER A 112 -14.99 16.12 -32.40
N LYS A 113 -14.90 17.44 -32.23
CA LYS A 113 -15.93 18.33 -31.64
C LYS A 113 -16.68 18.97 -32.83
N PRO A 114 -17.91 19.54 -32.71
CA PRO A 114 -18.46 20.31 -31.58
C PRO A 114 -19.76 19.64 -31.03
N ALA A 115 -20.74 20.26 -30.36
CA ALA A 115 -21.05 21.68 -30.15
C ALA A 115 -21.80 22.02 -28.84
N THR A 116 -22.25 23.27 -28.78
CA THR A 116 -23.00 23.99 -27.73
C THR A 116 -24.51 23.74 -27.74
N SER A 117 -25.14 23.91 -26.58
CA SER A 117 -26.37 24.71 -26.48
C SER A 117 -26.51 25.27 -25.06
N ALA A 118 -26.85 26.55 -24.96
CA ALA A 118 -27.14 27.23 -23.70
C ALA A 118 -28.65 27.46 -23.59
N SER A 119 -29.18 27.47 -22.37
CA SER A 119 -30.46 28.12 -22.08
C SER A 119 -30.40 28.81 -20.72
N ARG A 120 -31.09 29.94 -20.63
CA ARG A 120 -31.02 30.93 -19.55
C ARG A 120 -32.45 31.26 -19.16
N SER A 121 -32.80 31.07 -17.88
CA SER A 121 -34.05 31.61 -17.34
C SER A 121 -33.97 31.87 -15.83
N THR A 122 -34.05 33.15 -15.50
CA THR A 122 -34.48 33.78 -14.24
C THR A 122 -35.60 34.76 -14.66
N PRO A 123 -36.59 35.14 -13.81
CA PRO A 123 -36.39 35.50 -12.40
C PRO A 123 -37.49 35.14 -11.37
N SER A 124 -37.13 35.46 -10.11
CA SER A 124 -37.88 35.83 -8.87
C SER A 124 -39.33 36.39 -8.99
N PRO A 125 -40.11 36.65 -7.88
CA PRO A 125 -39.69 36.82 -6.46
C PRO A 125 -40.62 36.29 -5.32
N ALA A 126 -40.13 36.43 -4.06
CA ALA A 126 -40.86 36.59 -2.77
C ALA A 126 -41.76 35.43 -2.26
N SER A 127 -41.93 35.17 -0.94
CA SER A 127 -42.04 36.09 0.21
C SER A 127 -41.67 35.44 1.57
N LYS A 128 -41.37 36.26 2.58
CA LYS A 128 -41.24 35.93 4.03
C LYS A 128 -42.43 36.54 4.78
N PRO A 129 -42.95 35.96 5.89
CA PRO A 129 -42.63 36.48 7.23
C PRO A 129 -42.51 35.38 8.33
N ALA A 130 -41.64 35.55 9.34
CA ALA A 130 -41.96 35.85 10.76
C ALA A 130 -43.02 34.92 11.41
N ALA A 131 -42.72 34.03 12.38
CA ALA A 131 -42.12 34.21 13.71
C ALA A 131 -43.04 34.91 14.74
N THR A 132 -43.72 34.15 15.61
CA THR A 132 -44.16 34.62 16.95
C THR A 132 -44.35 33.46 17.97
N SER A 133 -44.11 33.79 19.24
CA SER A 133 -44.72 33.24 20.48
C SER A 133 -44.60 31.75 20.83
N SER A 134 -43.70 31.50 21.79
CA SER A 134 -43.82 30.54 22.89
C SER A 134 -45.12 30.66 23.69
N THR A 135 -45.60 29.55 24.29
CA THR A 135 -46.31 29.55 25.59
C THR A 135 -46.21 28.18 26.29
N ALA A 136 -46.10 28.26 27.61
CA ALA A 136 -46.01 27.28 28.68
C ALA A 136 -46.74 25.90 28.55
N SER A 137 -45.99 24.86 28.93
CA SER A 137 -46.31 23.74 29.83
C SER A 137 -47.76 23.39 30.23
N THR A 138 -48.11 22.10 30.09
CA THR A 138 -48.81 21.32 31.13
C THR A 138 -48.47 19.82 31.00
N THR A 139 -48.02 19.20 32.10
CA THR A 139 -48.11 17.75 32.35
C THR A 139 -49.37 17.48 33.20
N PRO A 140 -49.92 16.25 33.26
CA PRO A 140 -49.45 15.31 34.30
C PRO A 140 -49.56 13.80 33.95
N SER A 141 -48.94 12.98 34.83
CA SER A 141 -49.18 11.55 35.11
C SER A 141 -49.08 10.51 33.98
N SER A 142 -48.19 9.50 34.02
CA SER A 142 -47.81 8.52 35.06
C SER A 142 -48.55 7.18 34.92
N SER A 143 -47.82 6.17 34.44
CA SER A 143 -48.06 4.76 34.76
C SER A 143 -46.74 3.97 34.69
N LYS A 144 -46.52 3.12 35.69
CA LYS A 144 -45.34 2.25 35.85
C LYS A 144 -45.61 0.91 35.17
N ILE A 145 -44.56 0.20 34.75
CA ILE A 145 -44.38 -1.25 34.96
C ILE A 145 -42.87 -1.55 34.85
N ALA A 146 -42.38 -2.47 35.68
CA ALA A 146 -41.01 -2.94 35.69
C ALA A 146 -40.97 -4.47 35.66
N SER A 147 -39.95 -5.05 34.99
CA SER A 147 -39.33 -6.38 35.21
C SER A 147 -38.24 -6.54 34.13
N SER A 148 -36.94 -6.66 34.40
CA SER A 148 -36.19 -7.66 35.18
C SER A 148 -36.18 -9.07 34.57
N ALA A 149 -35.18 -9.38 33.73
CA ALA A 149 -34.80 -10.73 33.33
C ALA A 149 -33.28 -10.82 33.08
N SER A 150 -32.66 -11.89 33.55
CA SER A 150 -31.20 -12.11 33.59
C SER A 150 -30.60 -12.53 32.24
N PRO A 151 -29.28 -12.33 32.01
CA PRO A 151 -28.62 -12.83 30.80
C PRO A 151 -28.44 -14.36 30.84
N PRO A 152 -28.62 -15.08 29.72
CA PRO A 152 -28.32 -16.50 29.63
C PRO A 152 -26.81 -16.76 29.55
N VAL A 153 -26.39 -17.89 30.12
CA VAL A 153 -25.02 -18.41 30.02
C VAL A 153 -24.68 -18.72 28.56
N ARG A 154 -23.47 -18.37 28.11
CA ARG A 154 -22.97 -18.71 26.77
C ARG A 154 -22.15 -19.99 26.84
N ASP A 155 -22.58 -21.01 26.10
CA ASP A 155 -21.78 -22.21 25.88
C ASP A 155 -20.59 -21.92 24.94
N PRO A 156 -19.41 -22.56 25.12
CA PRO A 156 -18.28 -22.41 24.21
C PRO A 156 -18.53 -23.10 22.87
N ILE A 157 -18.35 -22.36 21.77
CA ILE A 157 -18.47 -22.90 20.40
C ILE A 157 -17.21 -23.74 20.07
N PRO A 158 -17.35 -24.97 19.53
CA PRO A 158 -16.20 -25.79 19.13
C PRO A 158 -15.49 -25.26 17.88
N ALA A 159 -14.23 -25.65 17.70
CA ALA A 159 -13.31 -25.10 16.70
C ALA A 159 -13.76 -25.26 15.23
N VAL A 160 -13.35 -24.30 14.41
CA VAL A 160 -13.77 -24.12 13.02
C VAL A 160 -13.45 -25.33 12.12
N SER A 161 -14.46 -25.86 11.45
CA SER A 161 -14.30 -26.69 10.25
C SER A 161 -14.19 -25.79 9.03
N GLY A 162 -13.30 -26.12 8.09
CA GLY A 162 -12.89 -25.26 6.96
C GLY A 162 -13.94 -25.05 5.84
N VAL A 163 -15.22 -24.97 6.19
CA VAL A 163 -16.28 -24.51 5.30
C VAL A 163 -16.34 -22.98 5.42
N PRO A 164 -16.42 -22.20 4.32
CA PRO A 164 -16.69 -20.77 4.42
C PRO A 164 -18.01 -20.59 5.18
N LEU A 165 -17.98 -19.89 6.32
CA LEU A 165 -19.21 -19.51 6.99
C LEU A 165 -20.03 -18.65 6.00
N PRO A 166 -21.32 -18.91 5.80
CA PRO A 166 -22.17 -17.99 5.07
C PRO A 166 -22.13 -16.63 5.79
N ASP A 167 -22.02 -15.54 5.03
CA ASP A 167 -22.01 -14.20 5.58
C ASP A 167 -23.19 -14.03 6.57
N ALA A 168 -22.88 -13.53 7.76
CA ALA A 168 -23.88 -13.37 8.82
C ALA A 168 -25.03 -12.51 8.28
N GLN A 169 -26.22 -13.12 8.18
CA GLN A 169 -27.38 -12.40 7.64
C GLN A 169 -27.62 -11.13 8.45
N PRO A 170 -27.66 -9.95 7.82
CA PRO A 170 -27.84 -8.71 8.55
C PRO A 170 -29.23 -8.72 9.19
N THR A 171 -29.28 -8.72 10.51
CA THR A 171 -30.50 -8.48 11.30
C THR A 171 -30.87 -6.99 11.27
N GLY A 172 -31.07 -6.47 10.05
CA GLY A 172 -31.61 -5.15 9.77
C GLY A 172 -33.14 -5.18 9.78
N SER A 173 -33.76 -4.15 10.35
CA SER A 173 -35.19 -4.12 10.69
C SER A 173 -36.15 -3.81 9.53
N ASP A 174 -35.70 -3.87 8.28
CA ASP A 174 -36.50 -3.59 7.09
C ASP A 174 -36.20 -4.63 5.99
N GLY A 175 -37.22 -5.04 5.24
CA GLY A 175 -37.19 -6.16 4.28
C GLY A 175 -36.37 -5.94 3.01
N GLN A 176 -35.32 -5.12 3.05
CA GLN A 176 -34.37 -4.97 1.95
C GLN A 176 -33.42 -6.17 1.89
N LYS A 177 -33.29 -6.76 0.70
CA LYS A 177 -32.31 -7.83 0.45
C LYS A 177 -30.88 -7.28 0.63
N PRO A 178 -29.93 -8.08 1.18
CA PRO A 178 -28.52 -7.70 1.23
C PRO A 178 -27.99 -7.27 -0.14
N ILE A 179 -27.26 -6.15 -0.18
CA ILE A 179 -26.71 -5.62 -1.43
C ILE A 179 -25.43 -6.37 -1.77
N ASP A 180 -25.42 -7.04 -2.93
CA ASP A 180 -24.21 -7.62 -3.49
C ASP A 180 -23.27 -6.52 -4.04
N TRP A 181 -22.23 -6.21 -3.27
CA TRP A 181 -21.21 -5.25 -3.65
C TRP A 181 -20.17 -5.78 -4.66
N SER A 182 -20.31 -7.00 -5.18
CA SER A 182 -19.48 -7.50 -6.30
C SER A 182 -19.99 -7.06 -7.67
N SER A 183 -21.29 -6.73 -7.80
CA SER A 183 -21.93 -6.35 -9.07
C SER A 183 -22.71 -5.03 -9.01
N SER A 184 -23.24 -4.64 -7.85
CA SER A 184 -24.16 -3.50 -7.70
C SER A 184 -23.52 -2.11 -7.90
N TYR A 185 -24.30 -1.15 -8.38
CA TYR A 185 -24.00 0.30 -8.42
C TYR A 185 -24.92 1.12 -7.50
N HIS A 186 -25.50 0.48 -6.47
CA HIS A 186 -26.46 1.09 -5.55
C HIS A 186 -25.95 2.42 -4.95
N GLY A 187 -26.77 3.48 -5.05
CA GLY A 187 -26.47 4.80 -4.48
C GLY A 187 -25.49 5.67 -5.28
N LEU A 188 -25.04 5.22 -6.46
CA LEU A 188 -24.25 6.07 -7.36
C LEU A 188 -25.10 7.27 -7.84
N GLY A 189 -24.62 8.49 -7.60
CA GLY A 189 -25.24 9.72 -8.09
C GLY A 189 -26.60 10.09 -7.45
N THR A 190 -27.05 9.38 -6.42
CA THR A 190 -28.36 9.64 -5.79
C THR A 190 -28.39 10.87 -4.89
N SER A 191 -27.26 11.22 -4.27
CA SER A 191 -27.10 12.37 -3.38
C SER A 191 -25.67 12.91 -3.38
N THR A 192 -25.51 14.19 -3.08
CA THR A 192 -24.20 14.78 -2.76
C THR A 192 -23.78 14.39 -1.34
N PHE A 193 -22.48 14.49 -1.02
CA PHE A 193 -22.06 14.52 0.39
C PHE A 193 -22.43 15.85 1.04
N GLU A 194 -22.47 15.89 2.37
CA GLU A 194 -22.67 17.13 3.13
C GLU A 194 -21.57 18.16 2.82
N PRO A 195 -21.85 19.48 2.88
CA PRO A 195 -20.87 20.51 2.55
C PRO A 195 -19.59 20.46 3.39
N GLU A 196 -19.69 20.08 4.66
CA GLU A 196 -18.54 19.89 5.56
C GLU A 196 -17.62 18.77 5.05
N VAL A 197 -18.21 17.63 4.68
CA VAL A 197 -17.51 16.46 4.11
C VAL A 197 -16.87 16.83 2.77
N ALA A 198 -17.58 17.54 1.90
CA ALA A 198 -17.03 18.03 0.64
C ALA A 198 -15.83 18.97 0.84
N THR A 199 -15.87 19.81 1.88
CA THR A 199 -14.76 20.70 2.24
C THR A 199 -13.52 19.93 2.68
N VAL A 200 -13.67 18.84 3.45
CA VAL A 200 -12.55 17.95 3.84
C VAL A 200 -11.98 17.20 2.64
N LEU A 201 -12.84 16.67 1.75
CA LEU A 201 -12.41 15.90 0.57
C LEU A 201 -11.67 16.75 -0.48
N GLN A 202 -12.02 18.04 -0.59
CA GLN A 202 -11.45 18.98 -1.56
C GLN A 202 -10.47 19.98 -0.92
N ALA A 203 -10.03 19.72 0.31
CA ALA A 203 -9.02 20.53 0.98
C ALA A 203 -7.71 20.52 0.15
N PRO A 204 -7.00 21.67 0.03
CA PRO A 204 -5.66 21.71 -0.55
C PRO A 204 -4.72 20.77 0.21
N LEU A 205 -3.80 20.13 -0.52
CA LEU A 205 -2.75 19.32 0.10
C LEU A 205 -1.69 20.22 0.76
N ASP A 206 -1.06 19.66 1.80
CA ASP A 206 0.22 20.19 2.27
C ASP A 206 1.30 19.93 1.21
N GLU A 207 2.14 20.93 0.91
CA GLU A 207 3.25 20.77 -0.04
C GLU A 207 4.30 19.78 0.52
N ASP A 208 4.37 19.59 1.84
CA ASP A 208 5.26 18.61 2.49
C ASP A 208 4.76 17.16 2.46
N ASP A 209 3.48 16.94 2.14
CA ASP A 209 2.91 15.60 1.99
C ASP A 209 3.11 15.00 0.59
N ILE A 210 3.68 15.77 -0.35
CA ILE A 210 3.81 15.42 -1.76
C ILE A 210 5.22 14.90 -2.05
N GLU A 211 5.28 13.66 -2.53
CA GLU A 211 6.50 12.91 -2.85
C GLU A 211 6.86 13.00 -4.32
N VAL A 212 8.15 12.84 -4.64
CA VAL A 212 8.68 12.92 -6.01
C VAL A 212 9.34 11.59 -6.40
N LYS A 213 8.79 10.88 -7.40
CA LYS A 213 9.45 9.69 -7.95
C LYS A 213 10.73 10.07 -8.71
N PRO A 214 11.73 9.17 -8.80
CA PRO A 214 12.93 9.38 -9.62
C PRO A 214 12.67 9.76 -11.09
N ASP A 215 11.52 9.38 -11.63
CA ASP A 215 11.07 9.69 -13.00
C ASP A 215 10.46 11.10 -13.14
N GLY A 216 10.31 11.86 -12.05
CA GLY A 216 9.72 13.21 -12.02
C GLY A 216 8.20 13.24 -11.87
N ILE A 217 7.58 12.11 -11.52
CA ILE A 217 6.15 12.01 -11.24
C ILE A 217 5.90 12.32 -9.76
N ILE A 218 5.11 13.36 -9.48
CA ILE A 218 4.68 13.67 -8.11
C ILE A 218 3.52 12.75 -7.69
N TYR A 219 3.45 12.40 -6.41
CA TYR A 219 2.37 11.59 -5.86
C TYR A 219 2.12 11.89 -4.38
N LEU A 220 0.89 11.67 -3.93
CA LEU A 220 0.53 11.64 -2.52
C LEU A 220 0.66 10.19 -2.00
N PRO A 221 1.31 9.93 -0.85
CA PRO A 221 1.35 8.59 -0.26
C PRO A 221 -0.04 8.05 0.10
N GLU A 222 -0.22 6.75 -0.09
CA GLU A 222 -1.50 6.03 0.10
C GLU A 222 -2.14 6.30 1.48
N ILE A 223 -1.33 6.35 2.54
CA ILE A 223 -1.80 6.59 3.91
C ILE A 223 -2.52 7.94 4.06
N LYS A 224 -2.14 8.95 3.26
CA LYS A 224 -2.76 10.28 3.32
C LYS A 224 -4.19 10.25 2.78
N TYR A 225 -4.45 9.53 1.69
CA TYR A 225 -5.81 9.27 1.21
C TYR A 225 -6.67 8.61 2.29
N ARG A 226 -6.15 7.58 2.98
CA ARG A 226 -6.89 6.93 4.09
C ARG A 226 -7.19 7.88 5.24
N ARG A 227 -6.27 8.80 5.57
CA ARG A 227 -6.49 9.84 6.58
C ARG A 227 -7.59 10.81 6.16
N VAL A 228 -7.60 11.28 4.90
CA VAL A 228 -8.67 12.13 4.36
C VAL A 228 -10.03 11.40 4.39
N LEU A 229 -10.09 10.13 3.96
CA LEU A 229 -11.33 9.33 4.02
C LEU A 229 -11.83 9.11 5.46
N ASN A 230 -10.93 8.86 6.41
CA ASN A 230 -11.29 8.72 7.82
C ASN A 230 -11.76 10.04 8.44
N ALA A 231 -11.17 11.18 8.05
CA ALA A 231 -11.61 12.51 8.49
C ALA A 231 -12.96 12.90 7.87
N ALA A 232 -13.19 12.56 6.59
CA ALA A 232 -14.40 12.90 5.85
C ALA A 232 -15.61 12.01 6.20
N PHE A 233 -15.40 10.71 6.41
CA PHE A 233 -16.49 9.72 6.53
C PHE A 233 -16.53 8.96 7.86
N GLY A 234 -15.49 9.11 8.70
CA GLY A 234 -15.28 8.31 9.90
C GLY A 234 -14.68 6.92 9.63
N PRO A 235 -13.90 6.35 10.56
CA PRO A 235 -13.49 4.95 10.50
C PRO A 235 -14.70 4.02 10.40
N GLY A 236 -14.68 3.07 9.46
CA GLY A 236 -15.82 2.18 9.17
C GLY A 236 -16.91 2.80 8.30
N GLY A 237 -16.86 4.11 8.02
CA GLY A 237 -17.79 4.79 7.10
C GLY A 237 -17.53 4.51 5.62
N TRP A 238 -16.41 3.86 5.27
CA TRP A 238 -15.99 3.57 3.89
C TRP A 238 -15.24 2.24 3.78
N GLY A 239 -15.20 1.67 2.57
CA GLY A 239 -14.45 0.46 2.27
C GLY A 239 -14.31 0.19 0.76
N LEU A 240 -13.37 -0.68 0.39
CA LEU A 240 -13.25 -1.20 -0.99
C LEU A 240 -13.92 -2.57 -1.10
N ALA A 241 -14.95 -2.67 -1.92
CA ALA A 241 -15.53 -3.94 -2.33
C ALA A 241 -14.75 -4.49 -3.54
N PRO A 242 -14.21 -5.73 -3.48
CA PRO A 242 -13.55 -6.34 -4.63
C PRO A 242 -14.54 -6.62 -5.77
N ARG A 243 -14.10 -6.41 -7.01
CA ARG A 243 -14.86 -6.65 -8.24
C ARG A 243 -14.11 -7.68 -9.10
N GLY A 244 -14.77 -8.80 -9.37
CA GLY A 244 -14.16 -9.95 -10.05
C GLY A 244 -13.03 -10.61 -9.25
N ASP A 245 -12.35 -11.56 -9.88
CA ASP A 245 -11.25 -12.31 -9.27
C ASP A 245 -9.91 -11.56 -9.34
N LEU A 246 -8.97 -11.96 -8.48
CA LEU A 246 -7.59 -11.46 -8.52
C LEU A 246 -6.86 -12.06 -9.73
N VAL A 247 -6.58 -11.24 -10.73
CA VAL A 247 -5.85 -11.67 -11.93
C VAL A 247 -4.35 -11.61 -11.65
N VAL A 248 -3.74 -12.77 -11.46
CA VAL A 248 -2.30 -12.95 -11.28
C VAL A 248 -1.65 -13.35 -12.61
N GLN A 249 -0.70 -12.54 -13.07
CA GLN A 249 0.16 -12.76 -14.23
C GLN A 249 1.62 -12.78 -13.77
N GLU A 250 2.55 -13.35 -14.56
CA GLU A 250 3.97 -13.63 -14.19
C GLU A 250 4.65 -12.58 -13.28
N ARG A 251 4.41 -11.28 -13.51
CA ARG A 251 4.99 -10.18 -12.73
C ARG A 251 3.99 -9.07 -12.37
N LEU A 252 2.68 -9.35 -12.48
CA LEU A 252 1.63 -8.35 -12.29
C LEU A 252 0.40 -8.97 -11.61
N VAL A 253 -0.02 -8.37 -10.51
CA VAL A 253 -1.32 -8.63 -9.89
C VAL A 253 -2.25 -7.47 -10.26
N SER A 254 -3.48 -7.77 -10.70
CA SER A 254 -4.51 -6.76 -10.98
C SER A 254 -5.90 -7.22 -10.56
N ARG A 255 -6.75 -6.28 -10.15
CA ARG A 255 -8.15 -6.52 -9.77
C ARG A 255 -8.93 -5.22 -9.80
N ASP A 256 -10.22 -5.28 -10.10
CA ASP A 256 -11.11 -4.12 -9.99
C ASP A 256 -11.59 -3.99 -8.53
N TYR A 257 -11.77 -2.76 -8.05
CA TYR A 257 -12.37 -2.48 -6.76
C TYR A 257 -13.37 -1.33 -6.89
N ALA A 258 -14.47 -1.41 -6.13
CA ALA A 258 -15.44 -0.33 -5.97
C ALA A 258 -15.28 0.31 -4.59
N LEU A 259 -15.15 1.63 -4.54
CA LEU A 259 -15.22 2.41 -3.32
C LEU A 259 -16.68 2.56 -2.89
N ILE A 260 -16.99 2.03 -1.71
CA ILE A 260 -18.29 2.16 -1.05
C ILE A 260 -18.11 3.11 0.14
N VAL A 261 -19.01 4.07 0.29
CA VAL A 261 -19.05 5.02 1.41
C VAL A 261 -20.48 5.08 1.92
N HIS A 262 -20.72 4.97 3.23
CA HIS A 262 -22.04 5.05 3.87
C HIS A 262 -23.14 4.24 3.14
N GLY A 263 -22.83 3.03 2.68
CA GLY A 263 -23.79 2.15 1.98
C GLY A 263 -24.12 2.53 0.52
N ARG A 264 -23.32 3.40 -0.10
CA ARG A 264 -23.44 3.74 -1.53
C ARG A 264 -22.14 3.57 -2.31
N PHE A 265 -22.28 3.16 -3.57
CA PHE A 265 -21.21 3.15 -4.56
C PHE A 265 -20.77 4.58 -4.88
N VAL A 266 -19.46 4.82 -4.85
CA VAL A 266 -18.84 6.13 -5.16
C VAL A 266 -18.09 6.09 -6.49
N GLY A 267 -17.21 5.11 -6.67
CA GLY A 267 -16.37 4.99 -7.86
C GLY A 267 -15.75 3.60 -7.98
N GLN A 268 -15.27 3.25 -9.18
CA GLN A 268 -14.61 1.96 -9.46
C GLN A 268 -13.31 2.20 -10.22
N ALA A 269 -12.25 1.50 -9.82
CA ALA A 269 -10.98 1.51 -10.51
C ALA A 269 -10.32 0.13 -10.50
N ARG A 270 -9.56 -0.15 -11.56
CA ARG A 270 -8.59 -1.26 -11.56
C ARG A 270 -7.38 -0.88 -10.73
N GLY A 271 -7.08 -1.70 -9.73
CA GLY A 271 -5.79 -1.75 -9.07
C GLY A 271 -4.82 -2.62 -9.84
N GLU A 272 -3.55 -2.25 -9.82
CA GLU A 272 -2.46 -3.05 -10.35
C GLU A 272 -1.19 -2.87 -9.51
N GLN A 273 -0.40 -3.94 -9.38
CA GLN A 273 0.87 -3.93 -8.66
C GLN A 273 1.82 -4.97 -9.26
N GLN A 274 3.05 -4.53 -9.57
CA GLN A 274 4.09 -5.43 -10.06
C GLN A 274 4.74 -6.21 -8.91
N TYR A 275 5.21 -7.43 -9.22
CA TYR A 275 5.97 -8.27 -8.31
C TYR A 275 7.10 -9.00 -9.07
N PHE A 276 8.11 -9.46 -8.32
CA PHE A 276 9.31 -10.09 -8.91
C PHE A 276 9.40 -11.60 -8.65
N ASN A 277 8.95 -12.05 -7.48
CA ASN A 277 8.96 -13.45 -7.03
C ASN A 277 7.54 -13.85 -6.61
N GLU A 278 7.15 -15.10 -6.81
CA GLU A 278 5.80 -15.60 -6.48
C GLU A 278 5.46 -15.44 -4.99
N ASP A 279 6.44 -15.54 -4.09
CA ASP A 279 6.28 -15.27 -2.65
C ASP A 279 5.74 -13.85 -2.35
N GLY A 280 5.95 -12.91 -3.28
CA GLY A 280 5.50 -11.52 -3.19
C GLY A 280 4.06 -11.27 -3.66
N ILE A 281 3.33 -12.29 -4.14
CA ILE A 281 1.95 -12.13 -4.66
C ILE A 281 1.00 -11.58 -3.58
N SER A 282 1.16 -11.97 -2.31
CA SER A 282 0.35 -11.47 -1.18
C SER A 282 0.54 -9.97 -0.95
N THR A 283 1.79 -9.51 -0.87
CA THR A 283 2.14 -8.09 -0.78
C THR A 283 1.66 -7.31 -2.02
N ALA A 284 1.75 -7.93 -3.20
CA ALA A 284 1.24 -7.33 -4.43
C ALA A 284 -0.29 -7.22 -4.47
N ALA A 285 -1.02 -8.15 -3.85
CA ALA A 285 -2.48 -8.09 -3.74
C ALA A 285 -2.95 -6.90 -2.87
N GLU A 286 -2.27 -6.64 -1.74
CA GLU A 286 -2.54 -5.43 -0.95
C GLU A 286 -2.11 -4.16 -1.69
N GLY A 287 -0.93 -4.14 -2.33
CA GLY A 287 -0.51 -3.00 -3.16
C GLY A 287 -1.47 -2.70 -4.31
N CYS A 288 -2.06 -3.72 -4.93
CA CYS A 288 -3.10 -3.62 -5.96
C CYS A 288 -4.37 -2.95 -5.41
N LYS A 289 -4.86 -3.39 -4.25
CA LYS A 289 -6.01 -2.79 -3.54
C LYS A 289 -5.76 -1.32 -3.17
N SER A 290 -4.57 -1.02 -2.66
CA SER A 290 -4.11 0.34 -2.38
C SER A 290 -4.02 1.23 -3.62
N ASN A 291 -3.52 0.69 -4.74
CA ASN A 291 -3.50 1.38 -6.03
C ASN A 291 -4.92 1.76 -6.50
N ALA A 292 -5.87 0.84 -6.39
CA ALA A 292 -7.27 1.11 -6.72
C ALA A 292 -7.88 2.20 -5.82
N LEU A 293 -7.57 2.20 -4.50
CA LEU A 293 -8.09 3.18 -3.55
C LEU A 293 -7.81 4.61 -4.01
N MET A 294 -6.54 4.91 -4.31
CA MET A 294 -6.10 6.26 -4.73
C MET A 294 -6.77 6.69 -6.04
N ARG A 295 -7.03 5.75 -6.95
CA ARG A 295 -7.73 6.02 -8.21
C ARG A 295 -9.21 6.36 -7.98
N CYS A 296 -9.93 5.60 -7.14
CA CYS A 296 -11.31 5.91 -6.76
C CYS A 296 -11.43 7.24 -5.98
N CYS A 297 -10.42 7.60 -5.17
CA CYS A 297 -10.40 8.86 -4.43
C CYS A 297 -10.36 10.11 -5.33
N LYS A 298 -9.92 9.97 -6.59
CA LYS A 298 -9.92 11.07 -7.56
C LYS A 298 -11.32 11.57 -7.89
N ASP A 299 -12.31 10.66 -7.95
CA ASP A 299 -13.71 11.01 -8.23
C ASP A 299 -14.36 11.79 -7.06
N LEU A 300 -13.78 11.71 -5.86
CA LEU A 300 -14.14 12.52 -4.69
C LEU A 300 -13.48 13.91 -4.66
N GLY A 301 -12.54 14.19 -5.58
CA GLY A 301 -11.77 15.44 -5.63
C GLY A 301 -10.47 15.45 -4.82
N ILE A 302 -10.19 14.38 -4.05
CA ILE A 302 -8.98 14.28 -3.22
C ILE A 302 -7.72 14.33 -4.11
N ALA A 303 -6.74 15.15 -3.72
CA ALA A 303 -5.46 15.30 -4.41
C ALA A 303 -5.56 15.68 -5.90
N SER A 304 -6.66 16.33 -6.29
CA SER A 304 -6.95 16.67 -7.69
C SER A 304 -5.89 17.60 -8.33
N GLU A 305 -5.25 18.46 -7.53
CA GLU A 305 -4.17 19.36 -7.98
C GLU A 305 -2.90 18.64 -8.48
N LEU A 306 -2.64 17.41 -8.02
CA LEU A 306 -1.53 16.59 -8.52
C LEU A 306 -1.68 16.21 -10.01
N TRP A 307 -2.85 16.48 -10.59
CA TRP A 307 -3.15 16.27 -12.01
C TRP A 307 -3.20 17.57 -12.82
N ASP A 308 -3.03 18.75 -12.20
CA ASP A 308 -2.96 20.04 -12.92
C ASP A 308 -1.52 20.29 -13.43
N PRO A 309 -1.30 20.40 -14.76
CA PRO A 309 -0.01 20.74 -15.33
C PRO A 309 0.56 22.11 -14.88
N ARG A 310 -0.25 23.01 -14.31
CA ARG A 310 0.25 24.26 -13.69
C ARG A 310 0.79 24.01 -12.29
N PHE A 311 0.03 23.33 -11.43
CA PHE A 311 0.47 22.89 -10.11
C PHE A 311 1.77 22.09 -10.19
N ILE A 312 1.81 21.03 -11.02
CA ILE A 312 2.99 20.16 -11.18
C ILE A 312 4.24 20.99 -11.53
N ARG A 313 4.14 21.96 -12.45
CA ARG A 313 5.29 22.82 -12.83
C ARG A 313 5.69 23.80 -11.73
N LYS A 314 4.74 24.33 -10.94
CA LYS A 314 5.04 25.19 -9.78
C LYS A 314 5.76 24.36 -8.71
N PHE A 315 5.19 23.22 -8.33
CA PHE A 315 5.71 22.31 -7.31
C PHE A 315 7.11 21.81 -7.67
N MET A 316 7.30 21.24 -8.87
CA MET A 316 8.60 20.72 -9.31
C MET A 316 9.70 21.80 -9.36
N LYS A 317 9.36 23.08 -9.60
CA LYS A 317 10.31 24.18 -9.51
C LYS A 317 10.65 24.55 -8.06
N ALA A 318 9.65 24.53 -7.17
CA ALA A 318 9.79 24.89 -5.76
C ALA A 318 10.53 23.82 -4.95
N HIS A 319 10.15 22.54 -5.11
CA HIS A 319 10.46 21.44 -4.18
C HIS A 319 11.25 20.28 -4.78
N ALA A 320 11.37 20.20 -6.11
CA ALA A 320 12.15 19.15 -6.77
C ALA A 320 13.43 19.67 -7.44
N GLN A 321 14.40 18.77 -7.63
CA GLN A 321 15.64 19.03 -8.36
C GLN A 321 16.04 17.83 -9.21
N GLN A 322 16.76 18.10 -10.32
CA GLN A 322 17.40 17.05 -11.09
C GLN A 322 18.86 16.90 -10.69
N ILE A 323 19.29 15.68 -10.43
CA ILE A 323 20.65 15.37 -9.98
C ILE A 323 21.24 14.21 -10.78
N TRP A 324 22.55 14.25 -11.00
CA TRP A 324 23.29 13.15 -11.61
C TRP A 324 23.68 12.14 -10.53
N VAL A 325 23.23 10.90 -10.71
CA VAL A 325 23.51 9.81 -9.78
C VAL A 325 24.22 8.65 -10.47
N GLU A 326 25.13 8.03 -9.73
CA GLU A 326 25.91 6.87 -10.17
C GLU A 326 25.40 5.62 -9.43
N HIS A 327 25.12 4.54 -10.16
CA HIS A 327 24.78 3.26 -9.54
C HIS A 327 26.02 2.65 -8.87
N VAL A 328 25.95 2.35 -7.58
CA VAL A 328 27.09 1.93 -6.74
C VAL A 328 27.84 0.73 -7.34
N VAL A 329 27.11 -0.33 -7.71
CA VAL A 329 27.68 -1.53 -8.35
C VAL A 329 28.05 -1.28 -9.82
N THR A 330 27.08 -0.97 -10.68
CA THR A 330 27.28 -0.97 -12.15
C THR A 330 28.01 0.26 -12.71
N LYS A 331 28.34 1.27 -11.88
CA LYS A 331 28.97 2.55 -12.25
C LYS A 331 28.24 3.37 -13.34
N LYS A 332 27.01 2.95 -13.71
CA LYS A 332 26.18 3.65 -14.69
C LYS A 332 25.68 4.95 -14.09
N LYS A 333 25.97 6.06 -14.77
CA LYS A 333 25.44 7.39 -14.45
C LYS A 333 24.07 7.58 -15.12
N LYS A 334 23.12 8.15 -14.39
CA LYS A 334 21.84 8.64 -14.92
C LYS A 334 21.43 9.92 -14.20
N GLN A 335 20.59 10.71 -14.84
CA GLN A 335 19.90 11.81 -14.16
C GLN A 335 18.61 11.27 -13.52
N ILE A 336 18.28 11.71 -12.31
CA ILE A 336 16.98 11.46 -11.66
C ILE A 336 16.41 12.76 -11.11
N TRP A 337 15.10 12.78 -10.90
CA TRP A 337 14.45 13.74 -10.01
C TRP A 337 14.55 13.28 -8.56
N LEU A 338 14.63 14.24 -7.65
CA LEU A 338 14.57 14.05 -6.20
C LEU A 338 13.87 15.27 -5.57
N ARG A 339 13.25 15.10 -4.40
CA ARG A 339 12.86 16.24 -3.55
C ARG A 339 14.13 16.98 -3.10
N LYS A 340 14.05 18.24 -2.70
CA LYS A 340 15.24 19.08 -2.38
C LYS A 340 15.81 18.80 -0.99
N ASP A 341 14.93 18.40 -0.10
CA ASP A 341 15.10 17.94 1.28
C ASP A 341 15.50 16.44 1.36
N ASP A 342 15.25 15.67 0.31
CA ASP A 342 15.61 14.26 0.21
C ASP A 342 17.10 14.01 -0.11
N ASP A 343 17.58 12.83 0.30
CA ASP A 343 18.91 12.32 -0.01
C ASP A 343 18.92 11.13 -0.99
N VAL A 344 20.06 10.91 -1.66
CA VAL A 344 20.18 9.85 -2.67
C VAL A 344 20.33 8.49 -2.01
N ARG A 345 19.27 7.68 -2.08
CA ARG A 345 19.23 6.32 -1.52
C ARG A 345 19.93 5.28 -2.43
N TYR A 346 20.47 4.23 -1.79
CA TYR A 346 20.94 3.02 -2.46
C TYR A 346 19.88 2.46 -3.44
N PRO A 347 20.24 1.95 -4.64
CA PRO A 347 21.59 1.61 -5.13
C PRO A 347 22.34 2.76 -5.81
N PHE A 348 21.92 4.00 -5.61
CA PHE A 348 22.53 5.18 -6.22
C PHE A 348 23.35 5.99 -5.19
N LYS A 349 24.29 6.79 -5.69
CA LYS A 349 25.00 7.83 -4.94
C LYS A 349 25.08 9.12 -5.76
N LYS A 350 25.20 10.28 -5.10
CA LYS A 350 25.45 11.58 -5.76
C LYS A 350 26.74 11.48 -6.59
N THR A 351 26.69 11.90 -7.86
CA THR A 351 27.89 12.01 -8.70
C THR A 351 28.58 13.32 -8.36
N ALA A 352 29.87 13.27 -8.01
CA ALA A 352 30.72 14.44 -7.86
C ALA A 352 31.06 15.08 -9.22
#